data_AF-A7SFA8-F1
#
_entry.id   AF-A7SFA8-F1
#
_cell.length_a   1.000
_cell.length_b   1.000
_cell.length_c   1.000
_cell.angle_alpha   90.00
_cell.angle_beta   90.00
_cell.angle_gamma   90.00
#
_symmetry.space_group_name_H-M   'P 1'
#
loop_
_entity.id
_entity.type
_entity.pdbx_description
1 polymer ?
#
loop_
_entity_poly.entity_id
_entity_poly.type
_entity_poly.pdbx_seq_one_letter_code
_entity_poly.pdbx_strand_id
1 'polypeptide(L)'
;RQGGETEKFAKRAIESLVKKLRKKTDELESLISTITTNGAQPSKCVTIQRTLDGRLQVCERKGFPHVIYARLWRWPDIQKMEMKHLDFCRFGYDLKYESVCVNPYHYERIRSP
;
A
#
# COMPACT_ATOMS: atom_id res chain seq x y z
N ARG A 1 -5.69 8.28 -8.98
CA ARG A 1 -6.74 7.58 -8.20
C ARG A 1 -7.62 6.83 -9.18
N GLN A 2 -7.97 5.57 -8.91
CA GLN A 2 -8.69 4.70 -9.86
C GLN A 2 -10.21 4.57 -9.59
N GLY A 3 -10.83 5.50 -8.85
CA GLY A 3 -12.29 5.56 -8.69
C GLY A 3 -12.95 4.56 -7.72
N GLY A 4 -12.26 3.54 -7.20
CA GLY A 4 -12.84 2.49 -6.34
C GLY A 4 -13.17 2.85 -4.88
N GLU A 5 -12.85 4.06 -4.44
CA GLU A 5 -13.09 4.52 -3.06
C GLU A 5 -13.78 5.89 -3.07
N THR A 6 -14.33 6.38 -1.96
CA THR A 6 -14.83 7.77 -1.92
C THR A 6 -13.67 8.76 -1.89
N GLU A 7 -13.87 9.98 -2.39
CA GLU A 7 -12.83 11.02 -2.34
C GLU A 7 -12.39 11.32 -0.90
N LYS A 8 -13.35 11.42 0.02
CA LYS A 8 -13.10 11.59 1.46
C LYS A 8 -12.21 10.48 2.01
N PHE A 9 -12.51 9.22 1.68
CA PHE A 9 -11.70 8.09 2.13
C PHE A 9 -10.28 8.14 1.55
N ALA A 10 -10.16 8.35 0.24
CA ALA A 10 -8.87 8.42 -0.45
C ALA A 10 -7.97 9.51 0.16
N LYS A 11 -8.51 10.72 0.35
CA LYS A 11 -7.79 11.84 0.96
C LYS A 11 -7.28 11.48 2.36
N ARG A 12 -8.14 10.93 3.23
CA ARG A 12 -7.76 10.54 4.60
C ARG A 12 -6.74 9.41 4.63
N ALA A 13 -6.83 8.43 3.74
CA ALA A 13 -5.86 7.34 3.63
C ALA A 13 -4.46 7.85 3.23
N ILE A 14 -4.41 8.78 2.26
CA ILE A 14 -3.18 9.40 1.78
C ILE A 14 -2.57 10.31 2.85
N GLU A 15 -3.35 11.19 3.47
CA GLU A 15 -2.90 12.05 4.59
C GLU A 15 -2.31 11.20 5.73
N SER A 16 -2.99 10.10 6.07
CA SER A 16 -2.56 9.17 7.11
C SER A 16 -1.25 8.46 6.76
N LEU A 17 -1.01 8.16 5.47
CA LEU A 17 0.24 7.58 4.98
C LEU A 17 1.39 8.59 5.04
N VAL A 18 1.18 9.79 4.47
CA VAL A 18 2.18 10.86 4.44
C VAL A 18 2.61 11.22 5.86
N LYS A 19 1.68 11.28 6.82
CA LYS A 19 2.01 11.50 8.24
C LYS A 19 2.91 10.40 8.81
N LYS A 20 2.67 9.12 8.47
CA LYS A 20 3.51 7.99 8.92
C LYS A 20 4.90 8.00 8.28
N LEU A 21 5.00 8.47 7.04
CA LEU A 21 6.27 8.55 6.29
C LEU A 21 7.04 9.84 6.54
N ARG A 22 6.53 10.78 7.35
CA ARG A 22 7.16 12.10 7.57
C ARG A 22 8.60 12.01 8.11
N LYS A 23 8.95 10.93 8.83
CA LYS A 23 10.31 10.68 9.33
C LYS A 23 11.14 9.74 8.43
N LYS A 24 10.60 9.32 7.28
CA LYS A 24 11.20 8.38 6.33
C LYS A 24 11.22 9.01 4.93
N THR A 25 11.98 10.11 4.79
CA THR A 25 11.99 10.93 3.56
C THR A 25 12.25 10.10 2.31
N ASP A 26 13.25 9.20 2.34
CA ASP A 26 13.57 8.31 1.22
C ASP A 26 12.39 7.42 0.78
N GLU A 27 11.62 6.89 1.74
CA GLU A 27 10.45 6.07 1.42
C GLU A 27 9.30 6.93 0.86
N LEU A 28 9.14 8.16 1.36
CA LEU A 28 8.14 9.10 0.85
C LEU A 28 8.47 9.52 -0.60
N GLU A 29 9.73 9.84 -0.89
CA GLU A 29 10.19 10.17 -2.24
C GLU A 29 10.04 8.97 -3.18
N SER A 30 10.43 7.77 -2.72
CA SER A 30 10.22 6.53 -3.46
C SER A 30 8.73 6.31 -3.76
N LEU A 31 7.83 6.58 -2.81
CA LEU A 31 6.39 6.48 -3.02
C LEU A 31 5.93 7.47 -4.10
N ILE A 32 6.29 8.75 -3.97
CA ILE A 32 5.89 9.80 -4.92
C ILE A 32 6.32 9.42 -6.33
N SER A 33 7.62 9.10 -6.51
CA SER A 33 8.18 8.70 -7.80
C SER A 33 7.48 7.47 -8.38
N THR A 34 7.25 6.44 -7.56
CA THR A 34 6.59 5.21 -8.04
C THR A 34 5.16 5.46 -8.49
N ILE A 35 4.40 6.28 -7.75
CA ILE A 35 3.00 6.58 -8.10
C ILE A 35 2.92 7.47 -9.34
N THR A 36 3.77 8.50 -9.47
CA THR A 36 3.73 9.43 -10.61
C THR A 36 4.20 8.80 -11.91
N THR A 37 5.14 7.85 -11.83
CA THR A 37 5.67 7.13 -13.01
C THR A 37 4.92 5.84 -13.32
N ASN A 38 3.84 5.54 -12.59
CA ASN A 38 3.13 4.27 -12.66
C ASN A 38 4.05 3.03 -12.56
N GLY A 39 5.06 3.09 -11.70
CA GLY A 39 6.01 2.00 -11.48
C GLY A 39 6.93 1.71 -12.67
N ALA A 40 7.15 2.67 -13.57
CA ALA A 40 8.03 2.51 -14.73
C ALA A 40 9.49 2.20 -14.35
N GLN A 41 9.92 2.52 -13.12
CA GLN A 41 11.25 2.23 -12.60
C GLN A 41 11.19 1.40 -11.32
N PRO A 42 12.18 0.52 -11.06
CA PRO A 42 12.31 -0.16 -9.79
C PRO A 42 12.33 0.83 -8.61
N SER A 43 11.68 0.47 -7.51
CA SER A 43 11.52 1.33 -6.34
C SER A 43 11.78 0.60 -5.03
N LYS A 44 12.11 1.34 -3.97
CA LYS A 44 12.30 0.78 -2.63
C LYS A 44 10.96 0.45 -1.97
N CYS A 45 10.99 -0.39 -0.94
CA CYS A 45 9.80 -0.65 -0.12
C CYS A 45 9.38 0.63 0.59
N VAL A 46 8.06 0.84 0.69
CA VAL A 46 7.46 1.94 1.45
C VAL A 46 6.72 1.31 2.61
N THR A 47 7.14 1.54 3.84
CA THR A 47 6.77 0.71 4.98
C THR A 47 6.06 1.48 6.08
N ILE A 48 5.03 0.85 6.66
CA ILE A 48 4.35 1.32 7.87
C ILE A 48 4.40 0.26 8.96
N GLN A 49 4.24 0.66 10.22
CA GLN A 49 4.15 -0.27 11.34
C GLN A 49 2.94 -1.19 11.17
N ARG A 50 3.15 -2.50 11.35
CA ARG A 50 2.09 -3.51 11.42
C ARG A 50 1.36 -3.39 12.76
N THR A 51 0.04 -3.36 12.72
CA THR A 51 -0.82 -3.49 13.91
C THR A 51 -0.93 -4.95 14.34
N LEU A 52 -1.32 -5.20 15.59
CA LEU A 52 -1.43 -6.57 16.13
C LEU A 52 -2.32 -7.49 15.27
N ASP A 53 -3.44 -6.96 14.75
CA ASP A 53 -4.35 -7.69 13.86
C ASP A 53 -4.05 -7.51 12.37
N GLY A 54 -2.98 -6.78 12.04
CA GLY A 54 -2.53 -6.50 10.68
C GLY A 54 -3.47 -5.62 9.85
N ARG A 55 -4.49 -5.00 10.44
CA ARG A 55 -5.44 -4.10 9.76
C ARG A 55 -5.18 -2.64 10.09
N LEU A 56 -5.26 -1.79 9.07
CA LEU A 56 -5.22 -0.34 9.17
C LEU A 56 -6.66 0.20 9.23
N GLN A 57 -6.92 1.09 10.18
CA GLN A 57 -8.16 1.84 10.25
C GLN A 57 -8.01 3.19 9.52
N VAL A 58 -8.94 3.48 8.61
CA VAL A 58 -9.08 4.79 7.96
C VAL A 58 -10.55 5.18 8.06
N CYS A 59 -10.82 6.29 8.75
CA CYS A 59 -12.19 6.65 9.18
C CYS A 59 -12.82 5.49 9.98
N GLU A 60 -14.02 5.07 9.61
CA GLU A 60 -14.78 4.00 10.27
C GLU A 60 -14.51 2.61 9.65
N ARG A 61 -13.62 2.53 8.65
CA ARG A 61 -13.34 1.28 7.92
C ARG A 61 -11.99 0.70 8.31
N LYS A 62 -11.96 -0.60 8.58
CA LYS A 62 -10.73 -1.39 8.78
C LYS A 62 -10.45 -2.22 7.54
N GLY A 63 -9.20 -2.22 7.09
CA GLY A 63 -8.76 -3.01 5.94
C GLY A 63 -7.27 -3.31 5.99
N PHE A 64 -6.80 -4.20 5.11
CA PHE A 64 -5.39 -4.50 5.03
C PHE A 64 -4.63 -3.36 4.35
N PRO A 65 -3.50 -2.88 4.91
CA PRO A 65 -2.86 -1.66 4.43
C PRO A 65 -2.40 -1.77 2.98
N HIS A 66 -1.73 -2.88 2.59
CA HIS A 66 -1.31 -3.12 1.21
C HIS A 66 -2.49 -3.12 0.22
N VAL A 67 -3.64 -3.70 0.59
CA VAL A 67 -4.86 -3.70 -0.23
C VAL A 67 -5.44 -2.28 -0.36
N ILE A 68 -5.54 -1.53 0.74
CA ILE A 68 -6.07 -0.15 0.73
C ILE A 68 -5.29 0.70 -0.28
N TYR A 69 -3.96 0.68 -0.21
CA TYR A 69 -3.13 1.51 -1.07
C TYR A 69 -3.06 1.00 -2.52
N ALA A 70 -3.15 -0.32 -2.75
CA ALA A 70 -3.32 -0.87 -4.08
C ALA A 70 -4.65 -0.45 -4.74
N ARG A 71 -5.76 -0.41 -3.99
CA ARG A 71 -7.06 0.08 -4.50
C ARG A 71 -7.03 1.54 -4.92
N LEU A 72 -6.30 2.36 -4.17
CA LEU A 72 -6.23 3.79 -4.46
C LEU A 72 -5.49 4.08 -5.78
N TRP A 73 -4.41 3.34 -6.05
CA TRP A 73 -3.48 3.68 -7.12
C TRP A 73 -3.45 2.73 -8.32
N ARG A 74 -3.81 1.45 -8.16
CA ARG A 74 -3.69 0.44 -9.24
C ARG A 74 -5.00 -0.24 -9.56
N TRP A 75 -5.60 -0.95 -8.61
CA TRP A 75 -6.70 -1.89 -8.88
C TRP A 75 -7.89 -1.62 -7.97
N PRO A 76 -8.89 -0.85 -8.41
CA PRO A 76 -9.99 -0.39 -7.54
C PRO A 76 -10.81 -1.53 -6.92
N ASP A 77 -10.85 -2.70 -7.56
CA ASP A 77 -11.63 -3.87 -7.21
C ASP A 77 -10.86 -4.95 -6.42
N ILE A 78 -9.54 -4.80 -6.27
CA ILE A 78 -8.67 -5.87 -5.75
C ILE A 78 -9.04 -6.32 -4.33
N GLN A 79 -9.05 -7.63 -4.10
CA GLN A 79 -9.27 -8.25 -2.80
C GLN A 79 -7.96 -8.75 -2.16
N LYS A 80 -8.00 -9.05 -0.85
CA LYS A 80 -6.83 -9.55 -0.11
C LYS A 80 -6.23 -10.81 -0.75
N MET A 81 -7.06 -11.77 -1.16
CA MET A 81 -6.61 -13.06 -1.69
C MET A 81 -6.12 -12.96 -3.15
N GLU A 82 -6.31 -11.83 -3.81
CA GLU A 82 -5.86 -11.57 -5.19
C GLU A 82 -4.51 -10.84 -5.23
N MET A 83 -3.82 -10.66 -4.10
CA MET A 83 -2.53 -9.95 -4.05
C MET A 83 -1.42 -10.84 -3.50
N LYS A 84 -0.29 -10.85 -4.21
CA LYS A 84 0.97 -11.46 -3.76
C LYS A 84 2.08 -10.42 -3.83
N HIS A 85 3.00 -10.41 -2.88
CA HIS A 85 4.18 -9.56 -2.95
C HIS A 85 5.20 -10.15 -3.94
N LEU A 86 5.91 -9.28 -4.65
CA LEU A 86 7.00 -9.67 -5.55
C LEU A 86 8.23 -10.12 -4.75
N ASP A 87 9.05 -10.98 -5.33
CA ASP A 87 10.18 -11.62 -4.63
C ASP A 87 11.20 -10.62 -4.03
N PHE A 88 11.38 -9.47 -4.66
CA PHE A 88 12.28 -8.42 -4.15
C PHE A 88 11.70 -7.61 -2.99
N CYS A 89 10.40 -7.75 -2.69
CA CYS A 89 9.73 -7.01 -1.63
C CYS A 89 10.05 -7.60 -0.26
N ARG A 90 11.08 -7.05 0.39
CA ARG A 90 11.56 -7.51 1.72
C ARG A 90 10.54 -7.40 2.86
N PHE A 91 9.52 -6.56 2.71
CA PHE A 91 8.50 -6.29 3.74
C PHE A 91 7.09 -6.62 3.26
N GLY A 92 6.92 -7.62 2.39
CA GLY A 92 5.61 -8.07 1.90
C GLY A 92 4.64 -8.38 3.05
N TYR A 93 3.34 -8.14 2.85
CA TYR A 93 2.33 -8.31 3.90
C TYR A 93 2.34 -9.72 4.52
N ASP A 94 2.54 -10.76 3.72
CA ASP A 94 2.50 -12.15 4.19
C ASP A 94 3.75 -12.60 4.95
N LEU A 95 4.82 -11.80 4.93
CA LEU A 95 6.07 -12.09 5.64
C LEU A 95 5.98 -11.84 7.16
N LYS A 96 4.88 -11.26 7.64
CA LYS A 96 4.56 -11.04 9.06
C LYS A 96 5.61 -10.27 9.89
N TYR A 97 6.48 -9.49 9.25
CA TYR A 97 7.39 -8.58 9.95
C TYR A 97 6.66 -7.43 10.67
N GLU A 98 7.35 -6.77 11.61
CA GLU A 98 6.86 -5.59 12.33
C GLU A 98 6.52 -4.41 11.40
N SER A 99 7.17 -4.35 10.24
CA SER A 99 6.88 -3.37 9.19
C SER A 99 6.24 -4.04 7.99
N VAL A 100 5.35 -3.32 7.31
CA VAL A 100 4.66 -3.81 6.12
C VAL A 100 4.77 -2.84 4.95
N CYS A 101 5.15 -3.37 3.79
CA CYS A 101 5.24 -2.64 2.54
C CYS A 101 3.84 -2.31 2.01
N VAL A 102 3.63 -1.05 1.67
CA VAL A 102 2.39 -0.51 1.09
C VAL A 102 2.61 0.09 -0.29
N ASN A 103 3.82 -0.04 -0.86
CA ASN A 103 4.07 0.32 -2.25
C ASN A 103 3.24 -0.61 -3.15
N PRO A 104 2.23 -0.11 -3.89
CA PRO A 104 1.34 -0.99 -4.64
C PRO A 104 2.05 -1.68 -5.82
N TYR A 105 3.21 -1.20 -6.25
CA TYR A 105 4.03 -1.81 -7.30
C TYR A 105 5.01 -2.89 -6.78
N HIS A 106 4.99 -3.15 -5.48
CA HIS A 106 5.70 -4.29 -4.86
C HIS A 106 4.81 -5.52 -4.76
N TYR A 107 3.62 -5.45 -5.34
CA TYR A 107 2.64 -6.53 -5.38
C TYR A 107 2.19 -6.79 -6.83
N GLU A 108 1.82 -8.02 -7.10
CA GLU A 108 1.16 -8.45 -8.33
C GLU A 108 -0.28 -8.88 -8.03
N ARG A 109 -1.16 -8.71 -9.02
CA ARG A 109 -2.51 -9.26 -8.97
C ARG A 109 -2.43 -10.71 -9.42
N ILE A 110 -2.80 -11.61 -8.53
CA ILE A 110 -2.95 -13.03 -8.84
C ILE A 110 -4.43 -13.34 -9.02
N ARG A 111 -4.74 -14.33 -9.86
CA ARG A 111 -6.09 -14.91 -9.83
C ARG A 111 -6.23 -15.66 -8.50
N SER A 112 -7.37 -15.47 -7.83
CA SER A 112 -7.74 -16.39 -6.76
C SER A 112 -7.66 -17.82 -7.32
N PRO A 113 -7.11 -18.79 -6.58
CA PRO A 113 -7.28 -20.20 -6.91
C PRO A 113 -8.75 -20.54 -7.16
#